data_AF-A0A2S6TJ83-F1
#
_entry.id   AF-A0A2S6TJ83-F1
#
_cell.length_a   1.000
_cell.length_b   1.000
_cell.length_c   1.000
_cell.angle_alpha   90.00
_cell.angle_beta   90.00
_cell.angle_gamma   90.00
#
_symmetry.space_group_name_H-M   'P 1'
#
loop_
_entity.id
_entity.type
_entity.pdbx_description
1 polymer ?
#
loop_
_entity_poly.entity_id
_entity_poly.type
_entity_poly.pdbx_seq_one_letter_code
_entity_poly.pdbx_strand_id
1 'polypeptide(L)'
;ELFTANSPLIIGLTKDPKRLVEIRRQRLRILDQDEETDYVDLDKVSKEINDARRLFTKHDWPVINVSRKSIEETAATIIQLYNRRREQES
;
A
#
# COMPACT_ATOMS: atom_id res chain seq x y z
N GLU A 1 -4.80 -12.66 15.07
CA GLU A 1 -4.76 -11.19 15.14
C GLU A 1 -5.66 -10.47 14.13
N LEU A 2 -5.41 -10.46 12.80
CA LEU A 2 -6.26 -9.67 11.87
C LEU A 2 -7.70 -10.21 11.72
N PHE A 3 -7.89 -11.52 11.85
CA PHE A 3 -9.17 -12.21 11.69
C PHE A 3 -10.00 -12.31 12.99
N THR A 4 -9.45 -11.86 14.12
CA THR A 4 -10.08 -11.95 15.45
C THR A 4 -10.67 -10.62 15.92
N ALA A 5 -10.50 -9.54 15.15
CA ALA A 5 -11.14 -8.27 15.43
C ALA A 5 -12.61 -8.30 14.99
N ASN A 6 -13.52 -7.78 15.83
CA ASN A 6 -14.92 -7.58 15.45
C ASN A 6 -15.01 -6.42 14.46
N SER A 7 -15.39 -6.71 13.21
CA SER A 7 -15.68 -5.70 12.17
C SER A 7 -14.53 -4.69 11.89
N PRO A 8 -13.27 -5.12 11.66
CA PRO A 8 -12.18 -4.18 11.43
C PRO A 8 -12.37 -3.43 10.11
N LEU A 9 -12.10 -2.13 10.13
CA LEU A 9 -11.92 -1.35 8.90
C LEU A 9 -10.55 -1.68 8.32
N ILE A 10 -10.52 -2.48 7.26
CA ILE A 10 -9.30 -2.82 6.53
C ILE A 10 -9.16 -1.88 5.34
N ILE A 11 -8.02 -1.20 5.24
CA ILE A 11 -7.71 -0.25 4.16
C ILE A 11 -6.42 -0.70 3.49
N GLY A 12 -6.47 -0.91 2.18
CA GLY A 12 -5.29 -1.21 1.37
C GLY A 12 -4.52 0.07 1.05
N LEU A 13 -3.24 0.15 1.41
CA LEU A 13 -2.37 1.23 0.95
C LEU A 13 -1.52 0.75 -0.23
N THR A 14 -1.55 1.49 -1.33
CA THR A 14 -0.77 1.16 -2.52
C THR A 14 0.17 2.30 -2.90
N LYS A 15 1.30 1.93 -3.50
CA LYS A 15 2.29 2.86 -4.04
C LYS A 15 2.54 2.56 -5.51
N ASP A 16 3.00 3.55 -6.24
CA ASP A 16 3.38 3.44 -7.64
C ASP A 16 4.62 2.52 -7.77
N PRO A 17 4.60 1.52 -8.65
CA PRO A 17 5.71 0.59 -8.83
C PRO A 17 7.04 1.30 -9.15
N LYS A 18 7.00 2.36 -9.97
CA LYS A 18 8.21 3.11 -10.36
C LYS A 18 8.78 3.83 -9.14
N ARG A 19 7.93 4.49 -8.36
CA ARG A 19 8.33 5.16 -7.10
C ARG A 19 8.89 4.18 -6.07
N LEU A 20 8.37 2.95 -6.02
CA LEU A 20 8.85 1.91 -5.13
C LEU A 20 10.25 1.41 -5.57
N VAL A 21 10.45 1.19 -6.87
CA VAL A 21 11.77 0.84 -7.43
C VAL A 21 12.79 1.95 -7.20
N GLU A 22 12.44 3.22 -7.39
CA GLU A 22 13.34 4.34 -7.09
C GLU A 22 13.83 4.35 -5.64
N ILE A 23 12.92 4.14 -4.68
CA ILE A 23 13.27 4.09 -3.25
C ILE A 23 14.13 2.87 -2.93
N ARG A 24 13.80 1.70 -3.51
CA ARG A 24 14.61 0.48 -3.34
C ARG A 24 16.01 0.67 -3.91
N ARG A 25 16.15 1.27 -5.10
CA ARG A 25 17.46 1.65 -5.70
C ARG A 25 18.25 2.61 -4.82
N GLN A 26 17.61 3.64 -4.26
CA GLN A 26 18.27 4.59 -3.38
C GLN A 26 18.80 3.92 -2.10
N ARG A 27 18.05 2.96 -1.53
CA ARG A 27 18.50 2.18 -0.37
C ARG A 27 19.69 1.28 -0.71
N LEU A 28 19.65 0.58 -1.84
CA LEU A 28 20.75 -0.28 -2.29
C LEU A 28 22.06 0.52 -2.48
N ARG A 29 21.97 1.72 -3.08
CA ARG A 29 23.12 2.62 -3.23
C ARG A 29 23.75 3.07 -1.90
N ILE A 30 22.99 3.08 -0.81
CA ILE A 30 23.49 3.46 0.53
C ILE A 30 24.15 2.26 1.23
N LEU A 31 23.79 1.04 0.82
CA LEU A 31 24.24 -0.22 1.42
C LEU A 31 25.51 -0.80 0.77
N ASP A 32 26.09 -0.13 -0.23
CA ASP A 32 27.32 -0.54 -0.96
C ASP A 32 27.27 -1.99 -1.49
N GLN A 33 26.06 -2.48 -1.79
CA GLN A 33 25.84 -3.80 -2.39
C GLN A 33 25.55 -3.63 -3.88
N ASP A 34 26.50 -4.05 -4.71
CA ASP A 34 26.38 -4.22 -6.17
C ASP A 34 25.49 -5.43 -6.55
N GLU A 35 24.36 -5.63 -5.87
CA GLU A 35 23.39 -6.68 -6.24
C GLU A 35 22.29 -6.07 -7.12
N GLU A 36 22.56 -6.03 -8.42
CA GLU A 36 21.69 -5.41 -9.43
C GLU A 36 20.46 -6.25 -9.83
N THR A 37 20.28 -7.47 -9.32
CA THR A 37 19.63 -8.47 -10.18
C THR A 37 18.19 -8.86 -9.82
N ASP A 38 17.71 -8.70 -8.57
CA ASP A 38 16.37 -9.22 -8.20
C ASP A 38 15.47 -8.27 -7.39
N TYR A 39 16.04 -7.31 -6.64
CA TYR A 39 15.28 -6.45 -5.72
C TYR A 39 14.66 -5.20 -6.40
N VAL A 40 15.11 -4.90 -7.61
CA VAL A 40 14.73 -3.71 -8.42
C VAL A 40 14.12 -4.07 -9.77
N ASP A 41 13.85 -5.36 -10.01
CA ASP A 41 13.15 -5.83 -11.19
C ASP A 41 11.72 -5.27 -11.18
N LEU A 42 11.46 -4.35 -12.12
CA LEU A 42 10.18 -3.68 -12.27
C LEU A 42 9.04 -4.67 -12.52
N ASP A 43 9.30 -5.82 -13.14
CA ASP A 43 8.30 -6.84 -13.40
C ASP A 43 7.91 -7.58 -12.11
N LYS A 44 8.90 -7.91 -11.26
CA LYS A 44 8.64 -8.50 -9.94
C LYS A 44 7.90 -7.53 -9.02
N VAL A 45 8.29 -6.25 -8.99
CA VAL A 45 7.62 -5.21 -8.18
C VAL A 45 6.20 -4.95 -8.68
N SER A 46 6.00 -4.92 -9.99
CA SER A 46 4.67 -4.77 -10.58
C SER A 46 3.77 -5.95 -10.25
N LYS A 47 4.32 -7.17 -10.24
CA LYS A 47 3.60 -8.38 -9.82
C LYS A 47 3.19 -8.31 -8.35
N GLU A 48 4.10 -7.93 -7.45
CA GLU A 48 3.82 -7.76 -6.01
C GLU A 48 2.66 -6.78 -5.78
N ILE A 49 2.68 -5.63 -6.47
CA ILE A 49 1.63 -4.61 -6.37
C ILE A 49 0.31 -5.12 -6.96
N ASN A 50 0.35 -5.89 -8.05
CA ASN A 50 -0.83 -6.48 -8.66
C ASN A 50 -1.46 -7.56 -7.77
N ASP A 51 -0.66 -8.39 -7.11
CA ASP A 51 -1.14 -9.40 -6.17
C ASP A 51 -1.80 -8.74 -4.95
N ALA A 52 -1.20 -7.67 -4.42
CA ALA A 52 -1.81 -6.86 -3.35
C ALA A 52 -3.14 -6.22 -3.80
N ARG A 53 -3.19 -5.64 -5.01
CA ARG A 53 -4.44 -5.09 -5.57
C ARG A 53 -5.51 -6.14 -5.72
N ARG A 54 -5.17 -7.33 -6.24
CA ARG A 54 -6.11 -8.46 -6.36
C ARG A 54 -6.66 -8.88 -5.01
N LEU A 55 -5.83 -8.93 -3.97
CA LEU A 55 -6.27 -9.22 -2.61
C LEU A 55 -7.28 -8.18 -2.11
N PHE A 56 -6.97 -6.88 -2.28
CA PHE A 56 -7.85 -5.81 -1.83
C PHE A 56 -9.20 -5.83 -2.56
N THR A 57 -9.18 -6.01 -3.89
CA THR A 57 -10.40 -6.13 -4.69
C THR A 57 -11.23 -7.36 -4.31
N LYS A 58 -10.58 -8.50 -4.02
CA LYS A 58 -11.28 -9.72 -3.61
C LYS A 58 -12.09 -9.54 -2.32
N HIS A 59 -11.60 -8.69 -1.42
CA HIS A 59 -12.24 -8.42 -0.13
C HIS A 59 -13.05 -7.11 -0.10
N ASP A 60 -13.21 -6.45 -1.24
CA ASP A 60 -13.88 -5.15 -1.39
C ASP A 60 -13.36 -4.09 -0.40
N TRP A 61 -12.06 -4.15 -0.08
CA TRP A 61 -11.44 -3.21 0.85
C TRP A 61 -11.14 -1.89 0.14
N PRO A 62 -11.44 -0.74 0.76
CA PRO A 62 -11.06 0.56 0.21
C PRO A 62 -9.54 0.65 0.03
N VAL A 63 -9.11 1.10 -1.14
CA VAL A 63 -7.69 1.23 -1.49
C VAL A 63 -7.31 2.70 -1.64
N ILE A 64 -6.26 3.13 -0.94
CA ILE A 64 -5.70 4.48 -1.04
C ILE A 64 -4.35 4.40 -1.74
N ASN A 65 -4.18 5.15 -2.82
CA ASN A 65 -2.88 5.35 -3.45
C ASN A 65 -2.14 6.50 -2.76
N VAL A 66 -1.03 6.19 -2.09
CA VAL A 66 -0.26 7.15 -1.28
C VAL A 66 0.94 7.75 -2.04
N SER A 67 1.08 7.47 -3.34
CA SER A 67 2.29 7.84 -4.10
C SER A 67 2.53 9.35 -4.22
N ARG A 68 1.46 10.14 -4.16
CA ARG A 68 1.47 11.60 -4.28
C ARG A 68 0.72 12.29 -3.13
N LYS A 69 0.47 11.56 -2.04
CA LYS A 69 -0.19 12.08 -0.85
C LYS A 69 0.83 12.23 0.26
N SER A 70 0.71 13.28 1.06
CA SER A 70 1.43 13.40 2.32
C SER A 70 0.89 12.40 3.35
N ILE A 71 1.58 12.28 4.49
CA ILE A 71 1.13 11.45 5.61
C ILE A 71 -0.20 11.99 6.15
N GLU A 72 -0.31 13.31 6.27
CA GLU A 72 -1.49 14.02 6.75
C GLU A 72 -2.69 13.82 5.82
N GLU A 73 -2.49 13.94 4.50
CA GLU A 73 -3.55 13.70 3.51
C GLU A 73 -4.03 12.25 3.52
N THR A 74 -3.10 11.31 3.71
CA THR A 74 -3.43 9.89 3.83
C THR A 74 -4.24 9.63 5.11
N ALA A 75 -3.81 10.20 6.24
CA ALA A 75 -4.52 10.10 7.51
C ALA A 75 -5.94 10.70 7.44
N ALA A 76 -6.09 11.87 6.82
CA ALA A 76 -7.40 12.50 6.61
C ALA A 76 -8.34 11.60 5.78
N THR A 77 -7.80 10.95 4.73
CA THR A 77 -8.58 10.00 3.91
C THR A 77 -9.02 8.78 4.73
N ILE A 78 -8.14 8.24 5.58
CA ILE A 78 -8.47 7.11 6.48
C ILE A 78 -9.57 7.49 7.47
N ILE A 79 -9.47 8.67 8.09
CA ILE A 79 -10.47 9.17 9.04
C ILE A 79 -11.84 9.35 8.36
N GLN A 80 -11.86 9.88 7.14
CA GLN A 80 -13.11 10.01 6.37
C GLN A 80 -13.77 8.66 6.08
N LEU A 81 -12.99 7.65 5.70
CA LEU A 81 -13.49 6.30 5.47
C LEU A 81 -14.04 5.68 6.77
N TYR A 82 -13.36 5.92 7.89
CA TYR A 82 -13.81 5.46 9.21
C TYR A 82 -15.14 6.09 9.62
N ASN A 83 -15.27 7.42 9.50
CA ASN A 83 -16.50 8.12 9.85
C ASN A 83 -17.68 7.67 8.97
N ARG A 84 -17.47 7.53 7.65
CA ARG A 84 -18.50 7.04 6.72
C ARG A 84 -19.00 5.64 7.10
N ARG A 85 -18.10 4.73 7.49
CA ARG A 85 -18.49 3.40 7.95
C ARG A 85 -19.34 3.48 9.22
N ARG A 86 -18.95 4.30 10.19
CA ARG A 86 -19.70 4.48 11.44
C ARG A 86 -21.09 5.07 11.22
N GLU A 87 -21.26 5.96 10.26
CA GLU A 87 -22.57 6.51 9.88
C GLU A 87 -23.48 5.47 9.23
N GLN A 88 -22.93 4.48 8.52
CA GLN A 88 -23.69 3.39 7.89
C GLN A 88 -24.07 2.27 8.88
N GLU A 89 -23.33 2.15 9.98
CA GLU A 89 -23.57 1.16 11.05
C GLU A 89 -24.51 1.70 12.16
N SER A 90 -24.86 3.00 12.13
CA SER A 90 -25.77 3.68 13.07
C SER A 90 -27.19 3.79 12.53
#